data_AF-A0A9E5ZMR8-F1
#
_entry.id   AF-A0A9E5ZMR8-F1
#
_cell.length_a   1.000
_cell.length_b   1.000
_cell.length_c   1.000
_cell.angle_alpha   90.00
_cell.angle_beta   90.00
_cell.angle_gamma   90.00
#
_symmetry.space_group_name_H-M   'P 1'
#
loop_
_entity.id
_entity.type
_entity.pdbx_description
1 polymer ?
#
loop_
_entity_poly.entity_id
_entity_poly.type
_entity_poly.pdbx_seq_one_letter_code
_entity_poly.pdbx_strand_id
1 'polypeptide(L)'
;MKNYLNKELIAKVGAIYEETPYDNPCTGSEIFLVFIFNKKDVKVYEKLISTCGKESVNGIGTYNWTLLCNKKIKIDFIPEQTKGTYAEHLFLELRDKQLVGRITHLNGKVLEYIFNEKMK
;
A
#
# COMPACT_ATOMS: atom_id res chain seq x y z
N MET A 1 15.36 7.77 -0.93
CA MET A 1 14.26 8.49 -0.25
C MET A 1 14.09 9.95 -0.65
N LYS A 2 15.13 10.80 -0.76
CA LYS A 2 14.94 12.24 -1.07
C LYS A 2 14.02 12.51 -2.28
N ASN A 3 14.12 11.70 -3.33
CA ASN A 3 13.32 11.84 -4.57
C ASN A 3 11.84 11.42 -4.44
N TYR A 4 11.45 10.80 -3.32
CA TYR A 4 10.11 10.28 -3.05
C TYR A 4 9.37 11.03 -1.95
N LEU A 5 10.00 12.04 -1.34
CA LEU A 5 9.34 12.84 -0.32
C LEU A 5 8.18 13.63 -0.92
N ASN A 6 7.07 13.69 -0.19
CA ASN A 6 5.82 14.38 -0.51
C ASN A 6 5.16 13.87 -1.81
N LYS A 7 5.52 12.67 -2.27
CA LYS A 7 4.95 12.02 -3.46
C LYS A 7 4.05 10.87 -3.04
N GLU A 8 2.99 10.66 -3.81
CA GLU A 8 2.08 9.52 -3.65
C GLU A 8 2.71 8.30 -4.32
N LEU A 9 3.18 7.35 -3.50
CA LEU A 9 3.74 6.09 -3.95
C LEU A 9 2.67 5.00 -3.84
N ILE A 10 2.35 4.36 -4.96
CA ILE A 10 1.19 3.47 -5.07
C ILE A 10 1.59 2.13 -5.70
N ALA A 11 1.00 1.05 -5.19
CA ALA A 11 1.08 -0.28 -5.79
C ALA A 11 -0.27 -1.00 -5.68
N LYS A 12 -0.65 -1.75 -6.72
CA LYS A 12 -1.81 -2.66 -6.67
C LYS A 12 -1.43 -3.88 -5.85
N VAL A 13 -2.11 -4.08 -4.72
CA VAL A 13 -1.79 -5.13 -3.74
C VAL A 13 -2.80 -6.28 -3.74
N GLY A 14 -4.00 -6.05 -4.27
CA GLY A 14 -5.04 -7.07 -4.37
C GLY A 14 -6.19 -6.68 -5.28
N ALA A 15 -7.17 -7.58 -5.34
CA ALA A 15 -8.45 -7.34 -5.98
C ALA A 15 -9.53 -8.13 -5.22
N ILE A 16 -10.74 -7.58 -5.17
CA ILE A 16 -11.94 -8.23 -4.64
C ILE A 16 -12.93 -8.36 -5.81
N TYR A 17 -13.59 -9.51 -5.87
CA TYR A 17 -14.69 -9.75 -6.80
C TYR A 17 -15.89 -10.19 -5.99
N GLU A 18 -17.00 -9.47 -6.12
CA GLU A 18 -18.28 -9.83 -5.51
C GLU A 18 -19.03 -10.80 -6.42
N GLU A 19 -19.40 -11.97 -5.91
CA GLU A 19 -20.31 -12.87 -6.63
C GLU A 19 -21.71 -12.29 -6.60
N THR A 20 -22.27 -11.99 -7.77
CA THR A 20 -23.65 -11.52 -7.91
C THR A 20 -24.51 -12.54 -8.66
N PRO A 21 -25.80 -12.67 -8.31
CA PRO A 21 -26.71 -13.60 -9.00
C PRO A 21 -26.98 -13.21 -10.47
N TYR A 22 -26.57 -12.02 -10.88
CA TYR A 22 -26.70 -11.49 -12.24
C TYR A 22 -25.34 -10.95 -12.70
N ASP A 23 -25.10 -10.93 -14.01
CA ASP A 23 -23.91 -10.30 -14.59
C ASP A 23 -23.94 -8.80 -14.30
N ASN A 24 -23.02 -8.34 -13.46
CA ASN A 24 -22.84 -6.94 -13.14
C ASN A 24 -21.34 -6.60 -13.35
N PRO A 25 -21.01 -5.82 -14.39
CA PRO A 25 -19.62 -5.51 -14.73
C PRO A 25 -18.92 -4.62 -13.67
N CYS A 26 -19.66 -4.07 -12.70
CA CYS A 26 -19.16 -3.20 -11.63
C CYS A 26 -18.79 -3.94 -10.33
N THR A 27 -18.77 -5.27 -10.31
CA THR A 27 -18.62 -6.10 -9.09
C THR A 27 -17.17 -6.39 -8.70
N GLY A 28 -16.19 -5.89 -9.46
CA GLY A 28 -14.78 -5.98 -9.12
C GLY A 28 -14.24 -4.69 -8.50
N SER A 29 -13.29 -4.80 -7.60
CA SER A 29 -12.49 -3.67 -7.11
C SER A 29 -11.02 -4.05 -7.01
N GLU A 30 -10.15 -3.18 -7.50
CA GLU A 30 -8.70 -3.27 -7.29
C GLU A 30 -8.33 -2.55 -6.00
N ILE A 31 -7.45 -3.15 -5.20
CA ILE A 31 -6.96 -2.57 -3.96
C ILE A 31 -5.52 -2.10 -4.18
N PHE A 32 -5.28 -0.84 -3.85
CA PHE A 32 -3.99 -0.20 -3.90
C PHE A 32 -3.54 0.19 -2.49
N LEU A 33 -2.28 -0.07 -2.18
CA LEU A 33 -1.64 0.46 -0.97
C LEU A 33 -0.86 1.71 -1.34
N VAL A 34 -0.97 2.75 -0.52
CA VAL A 34 -0.42 4.07 -0.82
C VAL A 34 0.38 4.62 0.34
N PHE A 35 1.54 5.19 0.01
CA PHE A 35 2.44 5.86 0.95
C PHE A 35 2.70 7.29 0.51
N ILE A 36 2.68 8.22 1.47
CA ILE A 36 3.17 9.59 1.28
C ILE A 36 4.20 9.86 2.38
N PHE A 37 5.47 9.80 2.03
CA PHE A 37 6.57 10.02 2.96
C PHE A 37 6.90 11.51 3.08
N ASN A 38 6.89 12.04 4.29
CA ASN A 38 7.47 13.32 4.63
C ASN A 38 8.80 13.11 5.36
N LYS A 39 9.44 14.19 5.84
CA LYS A 39 10.74 14.08 6.53
C LYS A 39 10.69 13.32 7.86
N LYS A 40 9.53 13.27 8.52
CA LYS A 40 9.35 12.68 9.86
C LYS A 40 8.35 11.54 9.84
N ASP A 41 7.23 11.80 9.19
CA ASP A 41 6.09 10.89 9.12
C ASP A 41 5.86 10.32 7.73
N VAL A 42 5.09 9.25 7.67
CA VAL A 42 4.53 8.64 6.48
C VAL A 42 3.04 8.47 6.67
N LYS A 43 2.25 8.99 5.74
CA LYS A 43 0.82 8.72 5.66
C LYS A 43 0.59 7.44 4.86
N VAL A 44 -0.27 6.57 5.38
CA VAL A 44 -0.58 5.27 4.79
C VAL A 44 -2.09 5.14 4.64
N TYR A 45 -2.53 4.70 3.47
CA TYR A 45 -3.95 4.43 3.20
C TYR A 45 -4.09 3.39 2.09
N GLU A 46 -5.25 2.76 2.07
CA GLU A 46 -5.68 1.91 0.96
C GLU A 46 -6.62 2.71 0.07
N LYS A 47 -6.49 2.51 -1.24
CA LYS A 47 -7.40 3.04 -2.24
C LYS A 47 -8.03 1.87 -2.97
N LEU A 48 -9.35 1.83 -3.01
CA LEU A 48 -10.09 0.86 -3.79
C LEU A 48 -10.63 1.55 -5.04
N ILE A 49 -10.43 0.93 -6.20
CA ILE A 49 -10.97 1.40 -7.47
C ILE A 49 -11.84 0.29 -8.02
N SER A 50 -13.15 0.53 -8.08
CA SER A 50 -14.08 -0.40 -8.71
C SER A 50 -13.83 -0.50 -10.22
N THR A 51 -14.23 -1.60 -10.84
CA THR A 51 -14.16 -1.79 -12.31
C THR A 51 -14.90 -0.71 -13.09
N CYS A 52 -15.88 -0.05 -12.46
CA CYS A 52 -16.62 1.08 -13.04
C CYS A 52 -16.07 2.45 -12.63
N GLY A 53 -14.85 2.51 -12.06
CA GLY A 53 -14.11 3.74 -11.80
C GLY A 53 -14.53 4.50 -10.54
N LYS A 54 -15.45 3.98 -9.72
CA LYS A 54 -15.70 4.55 -8.38
C LYS A 54 -14.50 4.28 -7.49
N GLU A 55 -14.03 5.34 -6.84
CA GLU A 55 -12.90 5.28 -5.92
C GLU A 55 -13.38 5.40 -4.48
N SER A 56 -12.79 4.62 -3.57
CA SER A 56 -12.91 4.82 -2.13
C SER A 56 -11.51 4.81 -1.49
N VAL A 57 -11.37 5.57 -0.40
CA VAL A 57 -10.10 5.71 0.31
C VAL A 57 -10.32 5.30 1.77
N ASN A 58 -9.54 4.34 2.23
CA ASN A 58 -9.53 3.89 3.61
C ASN A 58 -8.22 4.31 4.29
N GLY A 59 -8.29 5.26 5.21
CA GLY A 59 -7.11 5.76 5.92
C GLY A 59 -6.63 4.75 6.96
N ILE A 60 -5.36 4.32 6.86
CA ILE A 60 -4.75 3.44 7.86
C ILE A 60 -4.18 4.30 9.00
N GLY A 61 -3.34 5.29 8.67
CA GLY A 61 -2.79 6.21 9.66
C GLY A 61 -1.60 7.02 9.19
N THR A 62 -1.01 7.75 10.13
CA THR A 62 0.22 8.52 9.94
C THR A 62 1.23 8.07 11.00
N TYR A 63 2.40 7.63 10.57
CA TYR A 63 3.39 6.98 11.43
C TYR A 63 4.75 7.62 11.29
N ASN A 64 5.58 7.56 12.33
CA ASN A 64 6.99 7.87 12.20
C ASN A 64 7.69 6.80 11.35
N TRP A 65 8.71 7.20 10.60
CA TRP A 65 9.52 6.26 9.83
C TRP A 65 11.00 6.62 9.85
N THR A 66 11.83 5.65 9.51
CA THR A 66 13.28 5.84 9.40
C THR A 66 13.86 4.95 8.30
N LEU A 67 14.80 5.49 7.53
CA LEU A 67 15.62 4.70 6.61
C LEU A 67 16.81 4.11 7.35
N LEU A 68 16.90 2.79 7.38
CA LEU A 68 18.00 2.06 8.01
C LEU A 68 19.20 1.93 7.04
N CYS A 69 20.40 1.68 7.58
CA CYS A 69 21.64 1.57 6.80
C CYS A 69 21.62 0.49 5.71
N ASN A 70 20.82 -0.57 5.91
CA ASN A 70 20.63 -1.66 4.96
C ASN A 70 19.51 -1.37 3.93
N LYS A 71 19.18 -0.10 3.70
CA LYS A 71 18.14 0.37 2.77
C LYS A 71 16.72 -0.07 3.13
N LYS A 72 16.51 -0.70 4.29
CA LYS A 72 15.18 -1.03 4.82
C LYS A 72 14.50 0.23 5.35
N ILE A 73 13.19 0.31 5.18
CA ILE A 73 12.38 1.38 5.74
C ILE A 73 11.62 0.80 6.93
N LYS A 74 11.89 1.33 8.12
CA LYS A 74 11.14 1.01 9.32
C LYS A 74 10.01 2.04 9.46
N ILE A 75 8.78 1.56 9.56
CA ILE A 75 7.60 2.36 9.92
C ILE A 75 7.13 1.85 11.29
N ASP A 76 6.94 2.75 12.23
CA ASP A 76 6.46 2.41 13.57
C ASP A 76 4.93 2.25 13.55
N PHE A 77 4.46 1.19 12.88
CA PHE A 77 3.05 0.86 12.78
C PHE A 77 2.43 0.55 14.14
N ILE A 78 1.17 0.96 14.31
CA ILE A 78 0.33 0.60 15.45
C ILE A 78 -0.48 -0.63 15.04
N PRO A 79 -0.26 -1.82 15.65
CA PRO A 79 -0.88 -3.07 15.21
C PRO A 79 -2.41 -3.02 15.12
N GLU A 80 -3.07 -2.32 16.03
CA GLU A 80 -4.52 -2.19 16.06
C GLU A 80 -5.07 -1.44 14.85
N GLN A 81 -4.27 -0.56 14.24
CA GLN A 81 -4.65 0.23 13.07
C GLN A 81 -4.33 -0.48 11.76
N THR A 82 -3.32 -1.36 11.75
CA THR A 82 -2.93 -2.09 10.54
C THR A 82 -3.61 -3.44 10.40
N LYS A 83 -4.25 -3.95 11.46
CA LYS A 83 -4.94 -5.24 11.46
C LYS A 83 -5.98 -5.34 10.36
N GLY A 84 -5.90 -6.39 9.55
CA GLY A 84 -6.81 -6.63 8.42
C GLY A 84 -6.51 -5.79 7.18
N THR A 85 -5.40 -5.04 7.17
CA THR A 85 -4.96 -4.22 6.03
C THR A 85 -3.70 -4.82 5.39
N TYR A 86 -3.38 -4.37 4.18
CA TYR A 86 -2.14 -4.74 3.50
C TYR A 86 -0.88 -4.19 4.18
N ALA A 87 -1.01 -3.37 5.24
CA ALA A 87 0.10 -2.88 6.05
C ALA A 87 0.46 -3.80 7.25
N GLU A 88 -0.39 -4.77 7.62
CA GLU A 88 -0.23 -5.59 8.85
C GLU A 88 1.10 -6.33 8.93
N HIS A 89 1.53 -6.91 7.80
CA HIS A 89 2.77 -7.67 7.68
C HIS A 89 3.63 -7.16 6.52
N LEU A 90 3.67 -5.84 6.38
CA LEU A 90 4.43 -5.17 5.34
C LEU A 90 5.89 -4.98 5.75
N PHE A 91 6.76 -5.32 4.82
CA PHE A 91 8.17 -4.98 4.85
C PHE A 91 8.50 -4.04 3.69
N LEU A 92 9.23 -2.96 3.93
CA LEU A 92 9.64 -2.00 2.90
C LEU A 92 11.16 -1.90 2.80
N GLU A 93 11.66 -1.80 1.56
CA GLU A 93 13.06 -1.53 1.28
C GLU A 93 13.25 -0.70 0.01
N LEU A 94 14.40 -0.03 -0.09
CA LEU A 94 14.86 0.60 -1.31
C LEU A 94 15.80 -0.33 -2.08
N ARG A 95 15.36 -0.77 -3.26
CA ARG A 95 16.18 -1.54 -4.21
C ARG A 95 16.32 -0.74 -5.50
N ASP A 96 17.55 -0.51 -5.96
CA ASP A 96 17.84 0.23 -7.20
C ASP A 96 17.08 1.57 -7.36
N LYS A 97 16.99 2.31 -6.25
CA LYS A 97 16.25 3.57 -6.11
C LYS A 97 14.73 3.46 -6.22
N GLN A 98 14.14 2.26 -6.30
CA GLN A 98 12.70 2.00 -6.23
C GLN A 98 12.28 1.60 -4.82
N LEU A 99 11.05 1.96 -4.45
CA LEU A 99 10.43 1.47 -3.22
C LEU A 99 9.79 0.10 -3.49
N VAL A 100 10.24 -0.91 -2.77
CA VAL A 100 9.77 -2.28 -2.87
C VAL A 100 9.11 -2.67 -1.56
N GLY A 101 7.88 -3.17 -1.63
CA GLY A 101 7.18 -3.75 -0.49
C GLY A 101 7.02 -5.25 -0.63
N ARG A 102 7.19 -5.96 0.47
CA ARG A 102 6.90 -7.39 0.59
C ARG A 102 5.81 -7.57 1.62
N ILE A 103 4.70 -8.20 1.24
CA ILE A 103 3.55 -8.41 2.11
C ILE A 103 3.40 -9.91 2.33
N THR A 104 3.31 -10.32 3.60
CA THR A 104 2.99 -11.70 3.96
C THR A 104 1.48 -11.82 4.09
N HIS A 105 0.86 -12.59 3.18
CA HIS A 105 -0.58 -12.83 3.17
C HIS A 105 -0.96 -13.89 4.22
N LEU A 106 -2.24 -13.96 4.57
CA LEU A 106 -2.76 -14.90 5.58
C LEU A 106 -2.46 -16.38 5.27
N ASN A 107 -2.27 -16.73 4.00
CA ASN A 107 -1.88 -18.06 3.56
C ASN A 107 -0.35 -18.32 3.65
N GLY A 108 0.41 -17.41 4.25
CA GLY A 108 1.87 -17.46 4.38
C GLY A 108 2.63 -17.10 3.09
N LYS A 109 1.96 -16.83 1.97
CA LYS A 109 2.64 -16.40 0.74
C LYS A 109 3.17 -14.98 0.91
N VAL A 110 4.42 -14.79 0.53
CA VAL A 110 5.06 -13.47 0.46
C VAL A 110 5.04 -13.00 -0.97
N LEU A 111 4.40 -11.87 -1.23
CA LEU A 111 4.36 -11.22 -2.54
C LEU A 111 5.14 -9.92 -2.50
N GLU A 112 5.87 -9.64 -3.59
CA GLU A 112 6.66 -8.42 -3.78
C GLU A 112 5.90 -7.44 -4.69
N TYR A 113 5.90 -6.17 -4.30
CA TYR A 113 5.18 -5.07 -4.96
C TYR A 113 6.13 -3.90 -5.16
N ILE A 114 6.17 -3.37 -6.38
CA ILE A 114 6.96 -2.20 -6.72
C ILE A 114 6.04 -0.98 -6.63
N PHE A 115 6.42 -0.02 -5.79
CA PHE A 115 5.68 1.22 -5.61
C PHE A 115 6.18 2.26 -6.59
N ASN A 116 5.26 2.76 -7.39
CA ASN A 116 5.54 3.80 -8.38
C ASN A 116 4.94 5.12 -7.91
N GLU A 117 5.55 6.23 -8.32
CA GLU A 117 4.93 7.53 -8.17
C GLU A 117 3.66 7.56 -9.03
N LYS A 118 2.53 7.92 -8.43
CA LYS A 118 1.29 8.13 -9.17
C LYS A 118 1.50 9.26 -10.17
N MET A 119 1.40 8.94 -11.46
CA MET A 119 1.41 9.96 -12.50
C MET A 119 0.14 10.81 -12.35
N LYS A 120 0.32 12.14 -12.30
CA LYS A 120 -0.78 13.10 -12.29
C LYS A 120 -1.52 13.11 -13.62
#